data_AF-A0A928QZI5-F1
#
_entry.id   AF-A0A928QZI5-F1
#
_cell.length_a   1.000
_cell.length_b   1.000
_cell.length_c   1.000
_cell.angle_alpha   90.00
_cell.angle_beta   90.00
_cell.angle_gamma   90.00
#
_symmetry.space_group_name_H-M   'P 1'
#
loop_
_entity.id
_entity.type
_entity.pdbx_description
1 polymer ?
#
loop_
_entity_poly.entity_id
_entity_poly.type
_entity_poly.pdbx_seq_one_letter_code
_entity_poly.pdbx_strand_id
1 'polypeptide(L)'
;HNDFYKAVANATTAWLYGASSVNCSLLGIGERTGNVPLEAMVMEYASLRGSMDGMDPTVITEIADYFKNEIGYRIPPMQPFVGRSFNVTRAGIHADGLMKDEKIYNIFDTGKLLNRRPSVMIGKSSGLAGIAYWINDNYDLPANKAVGKHDALVEQLKAWIDAEYEGGRQTSLSVSELEAKIETLSGGALRRL
;
A
#
# COMPACT_ATOMS: atom_id res chain seq x y z
N HIS A 1 -21.42 -0.08 14.04
CA HIS A 1 -21.41 0.71 12.78
C HIS A 1 -20.46 1.88 12.88
N ASN A 2 -20.01 2.39 11.73
CA ASN A 2 -18.91 3.34 11.64
C ASN A 2 -19.33 4.79 11.29
N ASP A 3 -20.59 5.16 11.53
CA ASP A 3 -21.16 6.44 11.10
C ASP A 3 -20.42 7.67 11.64
N PHE A 4 -19.73 7.51 12.78
CA PHE A 4 -18.93 8.56 13.42
C PHE A 4 -17.45 8.18 13.56
N TYR A 5 -16.92 7.29 12.72
CA TYR A 5 -15.51 6.87 12.74
C TYR A 5 -15.02 6.23 14.05
N LYS A 6 -15.95 5.68 14.85
CA LYS A 6 -15.65 5.12 16.18
C LYS A 6 -15.76 3.60 16.25
N ALA A 7 -16.02 2.90 15.13
CA ALA A 7 -16.32 1.47 15.18
C ALA A 7 -15.18 0.64 15.82
N VAL A 8 -13.94 0.84 15.38
CA VAL A 8 -12.76 0.13 15.93
C VAL A 8 -12.50 0.55 17.37
N ALA A 9 -12.42 1.86 17.65
CA ALA A 9 -12.16 2.36 19.00
C ALA A 9 -13.20 1.89 20.04
N ASN A 10 -14.49 1.89 19.68
CA ASN A 10 -15.55 1.39 20.54
C ASN A 10 -15.46 -0.13 20.73
N ALA A 11 -15.14 -0.89 19.69
CA ALA A 11 -14.95 -2.34 19.77
C ALA A 11 -13.75 -2.72 20.67
N THR A 12 -12.59 -2.07 20.47
CA THR A 12 -11.41 -2.24 21.33
C THR A 12 -11.76 -1.88 22.78
N THR A 13 -12.47 -0.77 23.01
CA THR A 13 -12.88 -0.37 24.36
C THR A 13 -13.82 -1.41 24.98
N ALA A 14 -14.77 -1.97 24.22
CA ALA A 14 -15.66 -3.00 24.73
C ALA A 14 -14.88 -4.25 25.19
N TRP A 15 -13.85 -4.68 24.46
CA TRP A 15 -12.94 -5.75 24.91
C TRP A 15 -12.25 -5.40 26.24
N LEU A 16 -11.74 -4.18 26.39
CA LEU A 16 -11.09 -3.73 27.63
C LEU A 16 -12.05 -3.72 28.83
N TYR A 17 -13.35 -3.59 28.59
CA TYR A 17 -14.41 -3.60 29.63
C TYR A 17 -15.13 -4.95 29.75
N GLY A 18 -14.57 -6.02 29.19
CA GLY A 18 -15.00 -7.40 29.46
C GLY A 18 -15.92 -8.03 28.42
N ALA A 19 -16.20 -7.36 27.29
CA ALA A 19 -16.83 -8.04 26.16
C ALA A 19 -15.90 -9.13 25.62
N SER A 20 -16.42 -10.33 25.38
CA SER A 20 -15.63 -11.47 24.89
C SER A 20 -15.58 -11.57 23.36
N SER A 21 -16.40 -10.79 22.65
CA SER A 21 -16.55 -10.88 21.19
C SER A 21 -16.98 -9.55 20.59
N VAL A 22 -16.58 -9.31 19.34
CA VAL A 22 -17.01 -8.18 18.52
C VAL A 22 -17.51 -8.72 17.18
N ASN A 23 -18.66 -8.24 16.72
CA ASN A 23 -19.14 -8.55 15.37
C ASN A 23 -18.43 -7.64 14.36
N CYS A 24 -17.81 -8.25 13.36
CA CYS A 24 -17.07 -7.58 12.30
C CYS A 24 -17.61 -7.94 10.92
N SER A 25 -17.14 -7.23 9.90
CA SER A 25 -17.22 -7.65 8.50
C SER A 25 -15.86 -7.47 7.82
N LEU A 26 -15.63 -8.22 6.75
CA LEU A 26 -14.44 -8.04 5.91
C LEU A 26 -14.45 -6.63 5.33
N LEU A 27 -13.32 -5.93 5.45
CA LEU A 27 -13.12 -4.58 4.93
C LEU A 27 -14.07 -3.54 5.56
N GLY A 28 -14.75 -3.90 6.66
CA GLY A 28 -15.73 -3.05 7.33
C GLY A 28 -16.99 -2.78 6.52
N ILE A 29 -17.24 -3.51 5.42
CA ILE A 29 -18.41 -3.28 4.56
C ILE A 29 -19.71 -3.60 5.30
N GLY A 30 -20.73 -2.78 5.09
CA GLY A 30 -22.04 -2.92 5.72
C GLY A 30 -22.96 -1.76 5.37
N GLU A 31 -24.10 -1.69 6.04
CA GLU A 31 -25.06 -0.61 5.83
C GLU A 31 -24.43 0.78 6.08
N ARG A 32 -24.80 1.77 5.26
CA ARG A 32 -24.36 3.16 5.33
C ARG A 32 -22.83 3.32 5.23
N THR A 33 -22.18 3.48 6.37
CA THR A 33 -20.74 3.74 6.53
C THR A 33 -19.98 2.50 7.00
N GLY A 34 -20.68 1.36 7.16
CA GLY A 34 -20.07 0.07 7.42
C GLY A 34 -20.07 -0.39 8.88
N ASN A 35 -19.49 -1.57 9.07
CA ASN A 35 -19.32 -2.26 10.35
C ASN A 35 -17.89 -2.11 10.86
N VAL A 36 -17.56 -2.81 11.96
CA VAL A 36 -16.18 -2.90 12.44
C VAL A 36 -15.37 -3.76 11.43
N PRO A 37 -14.28 -3.24 10.86
CA PRO A 37 -13.42 -4.02 9.96
C PRO A 37 -12.73 -5.16 10.71
N LEU A 38 -12.88 -6.40 10.23
CA LEU A 38 -12.28 -7.59 10.85
C LEU A 38 -10.75 -7.49 10.89
N GLU A 39 -10.14 -7.06 9.78
CA GLU A 39 -8.70 -6.93 9.65
C GLU A 39 -8.10 -5.94 10.67
N ALA A 40 -8.86 -4.90 11.05
CA ALA A 40 -8.43 -4.00 12.11
C ALA A 40 -8.47 -4.68 13.49
N MET A 41 -9.54 -5.45 13.76
CA MET A 41 -9.67 -6.14 15.04
C MET A 41 -8.65 -7.27 15.23
N VAL A 42 -8.19 -7.91 14.14
CA VAL A 42 -7.06 -8.87 14.20
C VAL A 42 -5.79 -8.18 14.69
N MET A 43 -5.48 -7.00 14.13
CA MET A 43 -4.28 -6.24 14.51
C MET A 43 -4.40 -5.64 15.92
N GLU A 44 -5.60 -5.18 16.32
CA GLU A 44 -5.90 -4.71 17.68
C GLU A 44 -5.79 -5.85 18.71
N TYR A 45 -6.28 -7.06 18.38
CA TYR A 45 -6.11 -8.21 19.25
C TYR A 45 -4.63 -8.51 19.48
N ALA A 46 -3.85 -8.56 18.40
CA ALA A 46 -2.42 -8.83 18.47
C ALA A 46 -1.66 -7.75 19.26
N SER A 47 -2.03 -6.48 19.11
CA SER A 47 -1.41 -5.37 19.85
C SER A 47 -1.72 -5.43 21.36
N LEU A 48 -2.95 -5.81 21.72
CA LEU A 48 -3.36 -5.96 23.13
C LEU A 48 -2.80 -7.20 23.80
N ARG A 49 -2.72 -8.32 23.07
CA ARG A 49 -2.33 -9.64 23.62
C ARG A 49 -0.85 -9.96 23.45
N GLY A 50 -0.15 -9.25 22.57
CA GLY A 50 1.24 -9.53 22.22
C GLY A 50 1.43 -10.82 21.41
N SER A 51 0.36 -11.40 20.87
CA SER A 51 0.41 -12.61 20.04
C SER A 51 -0.75 -12.66 19.05
N MET A 52 -0.57 -13.38 17.94
CA MET A 52 -1.64 -13.64 16.97
C MET A 52 -2.60 -14.75 17.40
N ASP A 53 -2.30 -15.49 18.48
CA ASP A 53 -3.13 -16.60 18.97
C ASP A 53 -3.50 -17.60 17.87
N GLY A 54 -2.53 -17.93 17.02
CA GLY A 54 -2.69 -18.83 15.87
C GLY A 54 -3.30 -18.22 14.61
N MET A 55 -3.72 -16.94 14.64
CA MET A 55 -4.17 -16.24 13.43
C MET A 55 -3.02 -16.04 12.45
N ASP A 56 -3.32 -16.20 11.16
CA ASP A 56 -2.43 -15.85 10.06
C ASP A 56 -2.86 -14.53 9.41
N PRO A 57 -2.20 -13.40 9.71
CA PRO A 57 -2.59 -12.10 9.19
C PRO A 57 -2.22 -11.92 7.71
N THR A 58 -1.38 -12.77 7.09
CA THR A 58 -1.01 -12.59 5.68
C THR A 58 -2.21 -12.78 4.75
N VAL A 59 -3.20 -13.56 5.18
CA VAL A 59 -4.48 -13.79 4.49
C VAL A 59 -5.27 -12.49 4.28
N ILE A 60 -5.02 -11.42 5.06
CA ILE A 60 -5.66 -10.11 4.86
C ILE A 60 -5.42 -9.59 3.43
N THR A 61 -4.24 -9.81 2.87
CA THR A 61 -3.91 -9.39 1.50
C THR A 61 -4.61 -10.26 0.46
N GLU A 62 -4.69 -11.58 0.70
CA GLU A 62 -5.45 -12.49 -0.16
C GLU A 62 -6.95 -12.14 -0.19
N ILE A 63 -7.52 -11.74 0.95
CA ILE A 63 -8.90 -11.24 1.03
C ILE A 63 -9.04 -9.97 0.18
N ALA A 64 -8.10 -9.03 0.27
CA ALA A 64 -8.14 -7.81 -0.54
C ALA A 64 -8.12 -8.13 -2.05
N ASP A 65 -7.27 -9.07 -2.47
CA ASP A 65 -7.17 -9.52 -3.85
C ASP A 65 -8.45 -10.25 -4.30
N TYR A 66 -9.03 -11.11 -3.47
CA TYR A 66 -10.31 -11.75 -3.74
C TYR A 66 -11.44 -10.72 -3.93
N PHE A 67 -11.52 -9.72 -3.05
CA PHE A 67 -12.50 -8.64 -3.16
C PHE A 67 -12.35 -7.85 -4.46
N LYS A 68 -11.11 -7.59 -4.87
CA LYS A 68 -10.82 -6.89 -6.12
C LYS A 68 -11.15 -7.74 -7.35
N ASN A 69 -10.64 -8.97 -7.40
CA ASN A 69 -10.59 -9.78 -8.61
C ASN A 69 -11.86 -10.60 -8.82
N GLU A 70 -12.46 -11.13 -7.75
CA GLU A 70 -13.62 -12.02 -7.83
C GLU A 70 -14.94 -11.30 -7.52
N ILE A 71 -14.94 -10.41 -6.52
CA ILE A 71 -16.16 -9.65 -6.15
C ILE A 71 -16.32 -8.39 -7.02
N GLY A 72 -15.24 -7.87 -7.59
CA GLY A 72 -15.23 -6.59 -8.31
C GLY A 72 -15.40 -5.37 -7.40
N TYR A 73 -15.11 -5.52 -6.11
CA TYR A 73 -15.18 -4.42 -5.15
C TYR A 73 -13.98 -3.48 -5.31
N ARG A 74 -14.25 -2.17 -5.42
CA ARG A 74 -13.22 -1.14 -5.50
C ARG A 74 -12.75 -0.72 -4.12
N ILE A 75 -11.69 -1.34 -3.62
CA ILE A 75 -11.05 -0.98 -2.35
C ILE A 75 -10.49 0.45 -2.44
N PRO A 76 -10.87 1.37 -1.51
CA PRO A 76 -10.25 2.69 -1.40
C PRO A 76 -8.72 2.59 -1.28
N PRO A 77 -7.93 3.38 -2.04
CA PRO A 77 -6.48 3.21 -2.09
C PRO A 77 -5.77 3.37 -0.74
N MET A 78 -6.32 4.20 0.15
CA MET A 78 -5.74 4.48 1.47
C MET A 78 -6.40 3.67 2.60
N GLN A 79 -7.25 2.68 2.28
CA GLN A 79 -7.87 1.85 3.32
C GLN A 79 -6.78 1.13 4.12
N PRO A 80 -6.79 1.19 5.47
CA PRO A 80 -5.78 0.52 6.29
C PRO A 80 -5.66 -0.98 5.95
N PHE A 81 -4.44 -1.50 5.96
CA PHE A 81 -4.07 -2.90 5.74
C PHE A 81 -4.31 -3.48 4.33
N VAL A 82 -5.33 -3.01 3.60
CA VAL A 82 -5.74 -3.60 2.31
C VAL A 82 -5.58 -2.63 1.12
N GLY A 83 -5.62 -1.33 1.37
CA GLY A 83 -5.59 -0.30 0.32
C GLY A 83 -4.27 -0.28 -0.43
N ARG A 84 -4.32 -0.09 -1.76
CA ARG A 84 -3.08 -0.16 -2.58
C ARG A 84 -1.96 0.81 -2.20
N SER A 85 -2.28 1.84 -1.42
CA SER A 85 -1.40 2.95 -1.06
C SER A 85 -1.25 3.12 0.46
N PHE A 86 -1.75 2.20 1.30
CA PHE A 86 -1.72 2.39 2.76
C PHE A 86 -0.30 2.41 3.35
N ASN A 87 0.64 1.65 2.75
CA ASN A 87 2.04 1.55 3.17
C ASN A 87 3.01 2.21 2.17
N VAL A 88 2.53 3.20 1.41
CA VAL A 88 3.33 3.89 0.37
C VAL A 88 3.79 5.26 0.87
N THR A 89 5.08 5.55 0.73
CA THR A 89 5.66 6.84 1.14
C THR A 89 6.01 7.76 -0.05
N ARG A 90 5.83 9.08 0.11
CA ARG A 90 5.90 10.06 -0.99
C ARG A 90 7.15 10.94 -1.01
N ALA A 91 7.63 11.39 0.14
CA ALA A 91 8.68 12.40 0.17
C ALA A 91 10.03 11.77 -0.16
N GLY A 92 10.87 12.43 -0.98
CA GLY A 92 12.20 11.91 -1.33
C GLY A 92 13.06 11.57 -0.10
N ILE A 93 12.97 12.37 0.96
CA ILE A 93 13.61 12.07 2.26
C ILE A 93 13.00 10.84 2.96
N HIS A 94 11.70 10.60 2.78
CA HIS A 94 11.05 9.43 3.36
C HIS A 94 11.39 8.16 2.58
N ALA A 95 11.46 8.24 1.25
CA ALA A 95 11.91 7.16 0.40
C ALA A 95 13.37 6.79 0.71
N ASP A 96 14.24 7.78 0.87
CA ASP A 96 15.64 7.57 1.27
C ASP A 96 15.75 6.89 2.65
N GLY A 97 14.97 7.34 3.64
CA GLY A 97 14.95 6.67 4.94
C GLY A 97 14.41 5.24 4.86
N LEU A 98 13.31 5.01 4.13
CA LEU A 98 12.74 3.67 3.94
C LEU A 98 13.74 2.70 3.30
N MET A 99 14.52 3.17 2.32
CA MET A 99 15.56 2.37 1.65
C MET A 99 16.75 2.04 2.58
N LYS A 100 16.98 2.84 3.63
CA LYS A 100 18.05 2.60 4.62
C LYS A 100 17.60 1.66 5.72
N ASP A 101 16.43 1.93 6.29
CA ASP A 101 15.78 1.08 7.28
C ASP A 101 14.27 1.29 7.18
N GLU A 102 13.56 0.21 6.85
CA GLU A 102 12.12 0.18 6.71
C GLU A 102 11.41 0.72 7.96
N LYS A 103 11.96 0.49 9.16
CA LYS A 103 11.37 0.90 10.44
C LYS A 103 11.31 2.41 10.66
N ILE A 104 12.07 3.19 9.88
CA ILE A 104 12.07 4.65 10.00
C ILE A 104 10.69 5.22 9.61
N TYR A 105 10.04 4.62 8.60
CA TYR A 105 8.78 5.11 8.06
C TYR A 105 7.66 4.07 8.01
N ASN A 106 7.96 2.81 8.30
CA ASN A 106 6.95 1.76 8.43
C ASN A 106 6.69 1.47 9.92
N ILE A 107 5.45 1.71 10.34
CA ILE A 107 5.05 1.62 11.76
C ILE A 107 4.95 0.18 12.27
N PHE A 108 4.90 -0.81 11.37
CA PHE A 108 4.99 -2.25 11.67
C PHE A 108 5.51 -3.02 10.45
N ASP A 109 5.97 -4.25 10.63
CA ASP A 109 6.51 -5.09 9.55
C ASP A 109 5.38 -5.61 8.64
N THR A 110 5.09 -4.87 7.57
CA THR A 110 4.01 -5.17 6.61
C THR A 110 4.37 -6.36 5.72
N GLY A 111 5.65 -6.56 5.41
CA GLY A 111 6.13 -7.74 4.70
C GLY A 111 5.84 -9.03 5.46
N LYS A 112 6.13 -9.05 6.76
CA LYS A 112 5.86 -10.20 7.63
C LYS A 112 4.37 -10.39 7.93
N LEU A 113 3.66 -9.31 8.26
CA LEU A 113 2.30 -9.42 8.78
C LEU A 113 1.24 -9.48 7.68
N LEU A 114 1.51 -8.91 6.50
CA LEU A 114 0.51 -8.79 5.43
C LEU A 114 1.01 -9.39 4.10
N ASN A 115 2.21 -9.98 4.06
CA ASN A 115 2.87 -10.37 2.81
C ASN A 115 2.93 -9.21 1.79
N ARG A 116 3.14 -7.99 2.29
CA ARG A 116 3.07 -6.78 1.47
C ARG A 116 4.14 -5.78 1.88
N ARG A 117 5.19 -5.66 1.07
CA ARG A 117 6.28 -4.72 1.33
C ARG A 117 5.84 -3.27 1.18
N PRO A 118 6.48 -2.33 1.91
CA PRO A 118 6.25 -0.91 1.69
C PRO A 118 6.84 -0.46 0.36
N SER A 119 6.15 0.50 -0.26
CA SER A 119 6.56 1.06 -1.53
C SER A 119 6.80 2.57 -1.43
N VAL A 120 7.35 3.14 -2.49
CA VAL A 120 7.55 4.58 -2.63
C VAL A 120 6.62 5.12 -3.72
N MET A 121 6.27 6.39 -3.69
CA MET A 121 5.53 7.03 -4.78
C MET A 121 6.47 7.95 -5.55
N ILE A 122 6.32 7.98 -6.87
CA ILE A 122 7.14 8.79 -7.75
C ILE A 122 6.52 10.18 -7.95
N GLY A 123 7.35 11.22 -7.82
CA GLY A 123 6.97 12.62 -8.03
C GLY A 123 8.18 13.52 -8.29
N LYS A 124 7.99 14.83 -8.23
CA LYS A 124 9.01 15.83 -8.59
C LYS A 124 10.35 15.64 -7.88
N SER A 125 10.33 15.26 -6.60
CA SER A 125 11.54 15.08 -5.79
C SER A 125 12.14 13.67 -5.88
N SER A 126 11.57 12.78 -6.68
CA SER A 126 12.10 11.43 -6.88
C SER A 126 13.37 11.47 -7.71
N GLY A 127 14.45 10.91 -7.15
CA GLY A 127 15.68 10.62 -7.88
C GLY A 127 15.60 9.27 -8.61
N LEU A 128 16.61 9.02 -9.46
CA LEU A 128 16.70 7.79 -10.26
C LEU A 128 16.63 6.50 -9.44
N ALA A 129 17.25 6.47 -8.25
CA ALA A 129 17.21 5.31 -7.37
C ALA A 129 15.79 5.00 -6.86
N GLY A 130 15.02 6.03 -6.52
CA GLY A 130 13.62 5.87 -6.10
C GLY A 130 12.73 5.40 -7.25
N ILE A 131 12.99 5.89 -8.47
CA ILE A 131 12.28 5.44 -9.68
C ILE A 131 12.59 3.97 -9.97
N ALA A 132 13.86 3.57 -9.95
CA ALA A 132 14.26 2.18 -10.15
C ALA A 132 13.64 1.25 -9.09
N TYR A 133 13.70 1.64 -7.81
CA TYR A 133 13.06 0.90 -6.72
C TYR A 133 11.56 0.73 -6.97
N TRP A 134 10.86 1.81 -7.33
CA TRP A 134 9.43 1.75 -7.59
C TRP A 134 9.07 0.86 -8.77
N ILE A 135 9.84 0.88 -9.87
CA ILE A 135 9.59 -0.02 -11.01
C ILE A 135 9.76 -1.47 -10.58
N ASN A 136 10.84 -1.79 -9.87
CA ASN A 136 11.09 -3.16 -9.42
C ASN A 136 10.00 -3.68 -8.48
N ASP A 137 9.55 -2.84 -7.56
CA ASP A 137 8.49 -3.15 -6.59
C ASP A 137 7.11 -3.21 -7.26
N ASN A 138 6.76 -2.23 -8.10
CA ASN A 138 5.44 -2.15 -8.74
C ASN A 138 5.18 -3.30 -9.73
N TYR A 139 6.23 -3.85 -10.36
CA TYR A 139 6.14 -4.94 -11.32
C TYR A 139 6.63 -6.29 -10.76
N ASP A 140 6.90 -6.38 -9.45
CA ASP A 140 7.40 -7.59 -8.78
C ASP A 140 8.59 -8.24 -9.52
N LEU A 141 9.54 -7.40 -9.98
CA LEU A 141 10.63 -7.88 -10.83
C LEU A 141 11.60 -8.75 -10.02
N PRO A 142 11.90 -9.98 -10.47
CA PRO A 142 12.91 -10.81 -9.82
C PRO A 142 14.30 -10.18 -9.96
N ALA A 143 15.22 -10.52 -9.04
CA ALA A 143 16.54 -9.89 -8.95
C ALA A 143 17.35 -9.92 -10.26
N ASN A 144 17.17 -10.93 -11.11
CA ASN A 144 17.82 -11.06 -12.41
C ASN A 144 17.22 -10.20 -13.53
N LYS A 145 16.03 -9.61 -13.30
CA LYS A 145 15.34 -8.70 -14.23
C LYS A 145 15.16 -7.30 -13.64
N ALA A 146 15.68 -7.06 -12.44
CA ALA A 146 15.56 -5.78 -11.77
C ALA A 146 16.28 -4.67 -12.54
N VAL A 147 15.64 -3.51 -12.67
CA VAL A 147 16.22 -2.31 -13.29
C VAL A 147 17.07 -1.54 -12.29
N GLY A 148 18.20 -1.03 -12.76
CA GLY A 148 19.11 -0.18 -11.97
C GLY A 148 18.79 1.32 -12.13
N LYS A 149 19.39 2.16 -11.29
CA LYS A 149 19.24 3.63 -11.37
C LYS A 149 19.77 4.26 -12.67
N HIS A 150 20.59 3.54 -13.44
CA HIS A 150 21.14 3.97 -14.72
C HIS A 150 20.55 3.17 -15.90
N ASP A 151 19.43 2.48 -15.66
CA ASP A 151 18.70 1.82 -16.73
C ASP A 151 18.07 2.86 -17.65
N ALA A 152 18.13 2.63 -18.97
CA ALA A 152 17.59 3.55 -19.97
C ALA A 152 16.10 3.84 -19.75
N LEU A 153 15.32 2.88 -19.25
CA LEU A 153 13.90 3.09 -18.91
C LEU A 153 13.75 4.09 -17.76
N VAL A 154 14.60 3.95 -16.73
CA VAL A 154 14.58 4.80 -15.53
C VAL A 154 14.95 6.24 -15.86
N GLU A 155 15.99 6.43 -16.68
CA GLU A 155 16.43 7.76 -17.13
C GLU A 155 15.38 8.44 -18.02
N GLN A 156 14.78 7.70 -18.96
CA GLN A 156 13.70 8.23 -19.80
C GLN A 156 12.46 8.60 -19.00
N LEU A 157 12.09 7.77 -18.02
CA LEU A 157 10.95 8.06 -17.15
C LEU A 157 11.23 9.30 -16.29
N LYS A 158 12.45 9.45 -15.75
CA LYS A 158 12.86 10.64 -14.99
C LYS A 158 12.77 11.91 -15.84
N ALA A 159 13.30 11.87 -17.07
CA ALA A 159 13.23 13.02 -17.98
C ALA A 159 11.78 13.43 -18.27
N TRP A 160 10.88 12.46 -18.47
CA TRP A 160 9.45 12.75 -18.64
C TRP A 160 8.82 13.34 -17.37
N ILE A 161 9.10 12.77 -16.19
CA ILE A 161 8.59 13.31 -14.92
C ILE A 161 9.02 14.76 -14.74
N ASP A 162 10.29 15.07 -15.00
CA ASP A 162 10.82 16.43 -14.88
C ASP A 162 10.12 17.39 -15.84
N ALA A 163 9.96 16.97 -17.10
CA ALA A 163 9.25 17.77 -18.11
C ALA A 163 7.78 18.05 -17.71
N GLU A 164 7.06 17.09 -17.11
CA GLU A 164 5.69 17.30 -16.63
C GLU A 164 5.63 18.39 -15.55
N TYR A 165 6.56 18.37 -14.60
CA TYR A 165 6.61 19.35 -13.50
C TYR A 165 7.16 20.71 -13.92
N GLU A 166 8.11 20.75 -14.86
CA GLU A 166 8.57 21.98 -15.50
C GLU A 166 7.47 22.61 -16.36
N GLY A 167 6.62 21.79 -16.97
CA GLY A 167 5.40 22.19 -17.69
C GLY A 167 4.28 22.75 -16.80
N GLY A 168 4.53 22.94 -15.50
CA GLY A 168 3.61 23.61 -14.57
C GLY A 168 2.67 22.67 -13.82
N ARG A 169 2.79 21.35 -13.98
CA ARG A 169 2.01 20.38 -13.18
C ARG A 169 2.20 20.63 -11.69
N GLN A 170 1.10 20.72 -10.96
CA GLN A 170 1.10 20.84 -9.48
C GLN A 170 0.60 19.56 -8.80
N THR A 171 -0.05 18.66 -9.54
CA THR A 171 -0.59 17.41 -9.03
C THR A 171 0.47 16.32 -8.97
N SER A 172 0.29 15.36 -8.06
CA SER A 172 1.09 14.14 -8.06
C SER A 172 0.76 13.28 -9.27
N LEU A 173 1.77 12.65 -9.86
CA LEU A 173 1.55 11.60 -10.86
C LEU A 173 0.86 10.40 -10.19
N SER A 174 -0.23 9.96 -10.80
CA SER A 174 -0.91 8.74 -10.39
C SER A 174 -0.12 7.51 -10.82
N VAL A 175 -0.31 6.40 -10.10
CA VAL A 175 0.25 5.09 -10.48
C VAL A 175 -0.14 4.72 -11.91
N SER A 176 -1.39 4.98 -12.31
CA SER A 176 -1.88 4.73 -13.67
C SER A 176 -1.15 5.55 -14.74
N GLU A 177 -0.82 6.81 -14.47
CA GLU A 177 -0.05 7.64 -15.42
C GLU A 177 1.38 7.11 -15.58
N LEU A 178 2.00 6.70 -14.47
CA LEU A 178 3.34 6.10 -14.46
C LEU A 178 3.35 4.77 -15.22
N GLU A 179 2.38 3.89 -14.97
CA GLU A 179 2.24 2.60 -15.63
C GLU A 179 2.04 2.77 -17.14
N ALA A 180 1.13 3.66 -17.57
CA ALA A 180 0.90 3.95 -18.98
C ALA A 180 2.16 4.51 -19.67
N LYS A 181 2.92 5.37 -18.98
CA LYS A 181 4.17 5.89 -19.52
C LYS A 181 5.24 4.80 -19.63
N ILE A 182 5.37 3.93 -18.64
CA ILE A 182 6.32 2.81 -18.67
C ILE A 182 5.98 1.83 -19.77
N GLU A 183 4.70 1.50 -19.98
CA GLU A 183 4.28 0.64 -21.08
C GLU A 183 4.74 1.23 -22.42
N THR A 184 4.59 2.54 -22.60
CA THR A 184 5.07 3.25 -23.80
C THR A 184 6.60 3.20 -23.93
N LEU A 185 7.33 3.51 -22.86
CA LEU A 185 8.80 3.60 -22.86
C LEU A 185 9.49 2.23 -22.96
N SER A 186 8.87 1.18 -22.43
CA SER A 186 9.38 -0.19 -22.47
C SER A 186 8.98 -0.95 -23.73
N GLY A 187 8.26 -0.32 -24.66
CA GLY A 187 7.72 -0.98 -25.85
C GLY A 187 6.74 -2.11 -25.52
N GLY A 188 6.01 -1.99 -24.41
CA GLY A 188 5.08 -3.01 -23.91
C GLY A 188 5.72 -4.16 -23.12
N ALA A 189 7.04 -4.15 -22.90
CA ALA A 189 7.72 -5.20 -22.14
C ALA A 189 7.33 -5.23 -20.66
N LEU A 190 6.96 -4.07 -20.09
CA LEU A 190 6.39 -3.95 -18.75
C LEU A 190 4.94 -3.47 -18.87
N ARG A 191 4.01 -4.41 -18.68
CA ARG A 191 2.57 -4.16 -18.71
C ARG A 191 1.90 -4.85 -17.53
N ARG A 192 1.06 -4.11 -16.80
CA ARG A 192 0.20 -4.65 -15.74
C ARG A 192 -1.19 -4.92 -16.33
N LEU A 193 -1.74 -6.11 -16.08
CA LEU A 193 -3.10 -6.50 -16.46
C LEU A 193 -4.14 -5.89 -15.51
#